data_AF-A0A517Z7R8-F1
#
_entry.id   AF-A0A517Z7R8-F1
#
_cell.length_a   1.000
_cell.length_b   1.000
_cell.length_c   1.000
_cell.angle_alpha   90.00
_cell.angle_beta   90.00
_cell.angle_gamma   90.00
#
_symmetry.space_group_name_H-M   'P 1'
#
loop_
_entity.id
_entity.type
_entity.pdbx_description
1 polymer ?
#
loop_
_entity_poly.entity_id
_entity_poly.type
_entity_poly.pdbx_seq_one_letter_code
_entity_poly.pdbx_strand_id
1 'polypeptide(L)'
;MSVSVTCPGCAKRYKVPDSKIGNAIACKHCDTQIFVSASGDESKRLRTRREAATEMSEMDAHLRKSGIALMLVGLASFVLPMMGMQLRMFARLGDSAQVGGAIAAYVGVALFIYAMRREPLAAAIGGGSVAAIVTVLAAPYLQQQNGAPAVAQQPPPQAVPGAAPQAAPPAARSGQPQQAHQPEQPQQRGGPPPGFGSRPRPPFNRPEGFGPRNRGPGAGRPTGRPSGQGAARTQGSRTASSTGTRQTQLDLSSQTEGNPVNLLDVIQPSRDKLIGPWTLQNGTLTSPMLQPARIDVPVKPPSSYVLTVEAERLQGRDSLNLGLVVGGRGVTVIMDGYGGQVTGLNRLDGRTGDVNESTHRGKVLPNGRRNTIVCTVTPKSVLVSANGRTVINWTGSPQRLSRDHRWTPGLDDHLQIGCWATKWRITRMELTPTP
;
A
#
# COMPACT_ATOMS: atom_id res chain seq x y z
N MET A 1 -3.45 39.92 -14.72
CA MET A 1 -3.76 38.81 -15.64
C MET A 1 -5.08 38.17 -15.20
N SER A 2 -5.61 37.19 -15.96
CA SER A 2 -6.84 36.48 -15.58
C SER A 2 -6.60 34.99 -15.63
N VAL A 3 -7.03 34.27 -14.60
CA VAL A 3 -6.92 32.82 -14.50
C VAL A 3 -8.20 32.16 -15.01
N SER A 4 -8.08 31.10 -15.81
CA SER A 4 -9.25 30.30 -16.21
C SER A 4 -9.49 29.19 -15.18
N VAL A 5 -10.74 29.08 -14.71
CA VAL A 5 -11.19 28.00 -13.81
C VAL A 5 -12.43 27.33 -14.37
N THR A 6 -12.58 26.02 -14.14
CA THR A 6 -13.75 25.25 -14.57
C THR A 6 -14.60 24.89 -13.36
N CYS A 7 -15.90 25.18 -13.39
CA CYS A 7 -16.80 24.81 -12.31
C CYS A 7 -16.96 23.28 -12.24
N PRO A 8 -16.76 22.63 -11.07
CA PRO A 8 -16.94 21.20 -10.93
C PRO A 8 -18.41 20.76 -11.00
N GLY A 9 -19.36 21.66 -10.71
CA GLY A 9 -20.80 21.36 -10.76
C GLY A 9 -21.37 21.32 -12.18
N CYS A 10 -20.99 22.26 -13.05
CA CYS A 10 -21.59 22.39 -14.39
C CYS A 10 -20.59 22.42 -15.56
N ALA A 11 -19.29 22.24 -15.30
CA ALA A 11 -18.21 22.27 -16.28
C ALA A 11 -18.04 23.58 -17.07
N LYS A 12 -18.74 24.68 -16.72
CA LYS A 12 -18.51 25.99 -17.35
C LYS A 12 -17.17 26.59 -16.95
N ARG A 13 -16.49 27.20 -17.91
CA ARG A 13 -15.22 27.92 -17.71
C ARG A 13 -15.47 29.39 -17.39
N TYR A 14 -14.72 29.91 -16.43
CA TYR A 14 -14.75 31.30 -16.00
C TYR A 14 -13.35 31.90 -16.10
N LYS A 15 -13.25 33.11 -16.63
CA LYS A 15 -12.05 33.94 -16.48
C LYS A 15 -12.20 34.75 -15.20
N VAL A 16 -11.27 34.56 -14.28
CA VAL A 16 -11.29 35.18 -12.96
C VAL A 16 -10.09 36.14 -12.87
N PRO A 17 -10.27 37.39 -12.44
CA PRO A 17 -9.16 38.31 -12.26
C PRO A 17 -8.21 37.83 -11.15
N ASP A 18 -6.92 38.14 -11.28
CA ASP A 18 -5.88 37.71 -10.31
C ASP A 18 -6.18 38.14 -8.86
N SER A 19 -6.92 39.24 -8.66
CA SER A 19 -7.34 39.71 -7.33
C SER A 19 -8.25 38.73 -6.58
N LYS A 20 -8.79 37.72 -7.25
CA LYS A 20 -9.63 36.66 -6.66
C LYS A 20 -8.87 35.35 -6.46
N ILE A 21 -7.59 35.28 -6.81
CA ILE A 21 -6.73 34.13 -6.46
C ILE A 21 -6.70 33.99 -4.93
N GLY A 22 -6.86 32.76 -4.44
CA GLY A 22 -6.96 32.44 -3.01
C GLY A 22 -8.36 32.65 -2.41
N ASN A 23 -9.33 33.12 -3.18
CA ASN A 23 -10.72 33.30 -2.73
C ASN A 23 -11.66 32.28 -3.38
N ALA A 24 -12.74 31.96 -2.67
CA ALA A 24 -13.86 31.21 -3.24
C ALA A 24 -14.77 32.15 -4.05
N ILE A 25 -15.22 31.70 -5.22
CA ILE A 25 -16.22 32.39 -6.04
C ILE A 25 -17.41 31.46 -6.30
N ALA A 26 -18.63 31.99 -6.29
CA ALA A 26 -19.82 31.23 -6.65
C ALA A 26 -19.96 31.11 -8.17
N CYS A 27 -20.25 29.91 -8.66
CA CYS A 27 -20.57 29.64 -10.05
C CYS A 27 -21.87 30.37 -10.44
N LYS A 28 -21.83 31.24 -11.45
CA LYS A 28 -23.02 31.97 -11.95
C LYS A 28 -24.14 31.10 -12.55
N HIS A 29 -24.01 29.77 -12.55
CA HIS A 29 -24.94 28.85 -13.22
C HIS A 29 -25.53 27.79 -12.31
N CYS A 30 -24.81 27.37 -11.27
CA CYS A 30 -25.25 26.31 -10.37
C CYS A 30 -24.87 26.57 -8.91
N ASP A 31 -24.45 27.80 -8.59
CA ASP A 31 -24.02 28.28 -7.26
C ASP A 31 -22.93 27.48 -6.55
N THR A 32 -22.33 26.50 -7.22
CA THR A 32 -21.18 25.75 -6.70
C THR A 32 -20.01 26.69 -6.38
N GLN A 33 -19.47 26.59 -5.18
CA GLN A 33 -18.29 27.34 -4.76
C GLN A 33 -17.04 26.79 -5.47
N ILE A 34 -16.29 27.67 -6.14
CA ILE A 34 -15.08 27.37 -6.88
C ILE A 34 -13.92 28.07 -6.17
N PHE A 35 -12.94 27.31 -5.70
CA PHE A 35 -11.72 27.89 -5.12
C PHE A 35 -10.73 28.23 -6.23
N VAL A 36 -10.30 29.49 -6.30
CA VAL A 36 -9.43 29.98 -7.38
C VAL A 36 -7.97 29.86 -6.94
N SER A 37 -7.29 28.77 -7.34
CA SER A 37 -5.86 28.60 -7.05
C SER A 37 -4.99 29.49 -7.97
N ALA A 38 -3.83 29.93 -7.45
CA ALA A 38 -2.82 30.69 -8.20
C ALA A 38 -2.23 29.88 -9.37
N SER A 39 -2.26 28.55 -9.27
CA SER A 39 -1.94 27.65 -10.36
C SER A 39 -3.14 27.55 -11.28
N GLY A 40 -3.21 28.42 -12.29
CA GLY A 40 -4.31 28.42 -13.25
C GLY A 40 -4.58 27.05 -13.87
N ASP A 41 -5.87 26.81 -14.15
CA ASP A 41 -6.47 25.60 -14.70
C ASP A 41 -5.65 24.32 -14.45
N GLU A 42 -5.63 23.87 -13.20
CA GLU A 42 -5.05 22.58 -12.76
C GLU A 42 -5.57 21.42 -13.63
N SER A 43 -6.73 21.58 -14.29
CA SER A 43 -7.27 20.66 -15.27
C SER A 43 -6.36 20.43 -16.48
N LYS A 44 -5.61 21.44 -16.97
CA LYS A 44 -4.61 21.25 -18.03
C LYS A 44 -3.43 20.42 -17.55
N ARG A 45 -2.89 20.71 -16.35
CA ARG A 45 -1.83 19.89 -15.75
C ARG A 45 -2.29 18.47 -15.43
N LEU A 46 -3.53 18.29 -15.00
CA LEU A 46 -4.15 16.98 -14.79
C LEU A 46 -4.35 16.26 -16.12
N ARG A 47 -4.70 16.96 -17.21
CA ARG A 47 -4.81 16.36 -18.55
C ARG A 47 -3.46 15.91 -19.08
N THR A 48 -2.41 16.74 -18.97
CA THR A 48 -1.04 16.35 -19.34
C THR A 48 -0.51 15.22 -18.47
N ARG A 49 -0.84 15.18 -17.17
CA ARG A 49 -0.52 14.04 -16.29
C ARG A 49 -1.33 12.80 -16.61
N ARG A 50 -2.57 12.94 -17.07
CA ARG A 50 -3.42 11.81 -17.47
C ARG A 50 -2.91 11.24 -18.79
N GLU A 51 -2.53 12.08 -19.75
CA GLU A 51 -1.86 11.69 -20.98
C GLU A 51 -0.52 10.99 -20.69
N ALA A 52 0.33 11.55 -19.83
CA ALA A 52 1.57 10.91 -19.40
C ALA A 52 1.33 9.59 -18.63
N ALA A 53 0.27 9.49 -17.83
CA ALA A 53 -0.10 8.25 -17.14
C ALA A 53 -0.69 7.19 -18.10
N THR A 54 -1.37 7.63 -19.17
CA THR A 54 -1.84 6.75 -20.25
C THR A 54 -0.65 6.25 -21.07
N GLU A 55 0.32 7.11 -21.39
CA GLU A 55 1.57 6.70 -22.05
C GLU A 55 2.39 5.73 -21.18
N MET A 56 2.49 5.98 -19.88
CA MET A 56 3.20 5.08 -18.97
C MET A 56 2.46 3.73 -18.82
N SER A 57 1.13 3.73 -18.88
CA SER A 57 0.31 2.51 -18.91
C SER A 57 0.42 1.75 -20.24
N GLU A 58 0.57 2.44 -21.37
CA GLU A 58 0.83 1.82 -22.67
C GLU A 58 2.23 1.22 -22.72
N MET A 59 3.23 1.89 -22.14
CA MET A 59 4.59 1.37 -22.04
C MET A 59 4.65 0.13 -21.14
N ASP A 60 3.92 0.10 -20.02
CA ASP A 60 3.77 -1.10 -19.19
C ASP A 60 3.03 -2.22 -19.91
N ALA A 61 2.01 -1.89 -20.72
CA ALA A 61 1.34 -2.87 -21.56
C ALA A 61 2.27 -3.42 -22.65
N HIS A 62 3.14 -2.58 -23.22
CA HIS A 62 4.14 -2.97 -24.21
C HIS A 62 5.22 -3.85 -23.58
N LEU A 63 5.70 -3.52 -22.38
CA LEU A 63 6.66 -4.35 -21.63
C LEU A 63 6.08 -5.72 -21.26
N ARG A 64 4.80 -5.79 -20.88
CA ARG A 64 4.12 -7.08 -20.66
C ARG A 64 3.97 -7.89 -21.95
N LYS A 65 3.57 -7.26 -23.06
CA LYS A 65 3.49 -7.92 -24.36
C LYS A 65 4.86 -8.43 -24.83
N SER A 66 5.90 -7.64 -24.62
CA SER A 66 7.29 -7.98 -24.98
C SER A 66 7.82 -9.13 -24.10
N GLY A 67 7.53 -9.10 -22.80
CA GLY A 67 7.88 -10.18 -21.88
C GLY A 67 7.19 -11.50 -22.21
N ILE A 68 5.91 -11.46 -22.59
CA ILE A 68 5.17 -12.66 -23.05
C ILE A 68 5.76 -13.18 -24.36
N ALA A 69 6.06 -12.32 -25.33
CA ALA A 69 6.67 -12.72 -26.60
C ALA A 69 8.04 -13.39 -26.39
N LEU A 70 8.90 -12.82 -25.53
CA LEU A 70 10.20 -13.41 -25.19
C LEU A 70 10.06 -14.76 -24.47
N MET A 71 9.08 -14.92 -23.59
CA MET A 71 8.79 -16.21 -22.95
C MET A 71 8.36 -17.27 -23.98
N LEU A 72 7.52 -16.90 -24.96
CA LEU A 72 7.10 -17.80 -26.03
C LEU A 72 8.25 -18.19 -26.95
N VAL A 73 9.14 -17.25 -27.29
CA VAL A 73 10.37 -17.54 -28.05
C VAL A 73 11.28 -18.50 -27.26
N GLY A 74 11.47 -18.25 -25.96
CA GLY A 74 12.25 -19.12 -25.07
C GLY A 74 11.69 -20.55 -25.00
N LEU A 75 10.37 -20.68 -24.86
CA LEU A 75 9.70 -21.98 -24.87
C LEU A 75 9.85 -22.69 -26.22
N ALA A 76 9.65 -21.97 -27.34
CA ALA A 76 9.80 -22.52 -28.67
C ALA A 76 11.23 -23.03 -28.94
N SER A 77 12.25 -22.29 -28.48
CA SER A 77 13.64 -22.73 -28.60
C SER A 77 13.98 -24.00 -27.81
N PHE A 78 13.19 -24.35 -26.78
CA PHE A 78 13.37 -25.59 -26.03
C PHE A 78 12.57 -26.75 -26.63
N VAL A 79 11.38 -26.48 -27.14
CA VAL A 79 10.47 -27.49 -27.71
C VAL A 79 10.92 -27.95 -29.10
N LEU A 80 11.41 -27.04 -29.96
CA LEU A 80 11.79 -27.37 -31.33
C LEU A 80 12.91 -28.43 -31.43
N PRO A 81 14.01 -28.37 -30.66
CA PRO A 81 15.02 -29.42 -30.65
C PRO A 81 14.48 -30.77 -30.16
N MET A 82 13.59 -30.76 -29.15
CA MET A 82 12.96 -31.97 -28.64
C MET A 82 12.04 -32.63 -29.68
N MET A 83 11.28 -31.84 -30.43
CA MET A 83 10.45 -32.36 -31.51
C MET A 83 11.30 -32.98 -32.64
N GLY A 84 12.44 -32.37 -32.99
CA GLY A 84 13.37 -32.93 -33.97
C GLY A 84 13.94 -34.29 -33.55
N MET A 85 14.23 -34.48 -32.26
CA MET A 85 14.70 -35.75 -31.71
C MET A 85 13.58 -36.81 -31.66
N GLN A 86 12.36 -36.41 -31.29
CA GLN A 86 11.20 -37.30 -31.26
C GLN A 86 10.78 -37.76 -32.67
N LEU A 87 10.79 -36.87 -33.67
CA LEU A 87 10.44 -37.24 -35.06
C LEU A 87 11.39 -38.30 -35.64
N ARG A 88 12.69 -38.25 -35.32
CA ARG A 88 13.64 -39.32 -35.72
C ARG A 88 13.37 -40.65 -35.01
N MET A 89 12.87 -40.62 -33.78
CA MET A 89 12.48 -41.80 -33.03
C MET A 89 11.18 -42.41 -33.56
N PHE A 90 10.18 -41.57 -33.84
CA PHE A 90 8.89 -42.00 -34.37
C PHE A 90 8.96 -42.48 -35.82
N ALA A 91 9.92 -41.99 -36.63
CA ALA A 91 10.20 -42.53 -37.95
C ALA A 91 10.67 -44.00 -37.93
N ARG A 92 11.08 -44.53 -36.76
CA ARG A 92 11.43 -45.95 -36.57
C ARG A 92 10.29 -46.81 -36.03
N LEU A 93 9.19 -46.18 -35.61
CA LEU A 93 7.99 -46.85 -35.10
C LEU A 93 6.94 -46.88 -36.22
N GLY A 94 6.27 -48.01 -36.41
CA GLY A 94 5.29 -48.20 -37.49
C GLY A 94 4.15 -47.16 -37.47
N ASP A 95 3.51 -46.97 -38.62
CA ASP A 95 2.56 -45.87 -38.91
C ASP A 95 1.47 -45.64 -37.84
N SER A 96 1.02 -46.70 -37.15
CA SER A 96 0.03 -46.61 -36.08
C SER A 96 0.53 -45.88 -34.82
N ALA A 97 1.82 -46.01 -34.49
CA ALA A 97 2.42 -45.34 -33.34
C ALA A 97 2.59 -43.82 -33.56
N GLN A 98 2.78 -43.41 -34.82
CA GLN A 98 2.92 -42.00 -35.18
C GLN A 98 1.60 -41.25 -34.99
N VAL A 99 0.47 -41.86 -35.39
CA VAL A 99 -0.87 -41.29 -35.19
C VAL A 99 -1.19 -41.16 -33.70
N GLY A 100 -0.89 -42.19 -32.90
CA GLY A 100 -1.10 -42.14 -31.44
C GLY A 100 -0.29 -41.05 -30.75
N GLY A 101 0.98 -40.89 -31.13
CA GLY A 101 1.85 -39.83 -30.60
C GLY A 101 1.36 -38.43 -30.95
N ALA A 102 0.92 -38.21 -32.20
CA ALA A 102 0.38 -36.92 -32.64
C ALA A 102 -0.89 -36.51 -31.88
N ILE A 103 -1.81 -37.46 -31.65
CA ILE A 103 -3.04 -37.22 -30.87
C ILE A 103 -2.70 -36.85 -29.42
N ALA A 104 -1.80 -37.61 -28.78
CA ALA A 104 -1.39 -37.34 -27.40
C ALA A 104 -0.75 -35.95 -27.23
N ALA A 105 0.11 -35.54 -28.18
CA ALA A 105 0.72 -34.22 -28.19
C ALA A 105 -0.31 -33.10 -28.32
N TYR A 106 -1.29 -33.25 -29.23
CA TYR A 106 -2.37 -32.27 -29.42
C TYR A 106 -3.23 -32.11 -28.16
N VAL A 107 -3.59 -33.23 -27.51
CA VAL A 107 -4.35 -33.21 -26.25
C VAL A 107 -3.55 -32.53 -25.14
N GLY A 108 -2.25 -32.81 -25.04
CA GLY A 108 -1.36 -32.17 -24.06
C GLY A 108 -1.31 -30.64 -24.22
N VAL A 109 -1.16 -30.15 -25.46
CA VAL A 109 -1.16 -28.71 -25.77
C VAL A 109 -2.52 -28.07 -25.43
N ALA A 110 -3.63 -28.72 -25.79
CA ALA A 110 -4.97 -28.23 -25.50
C ALA A 110 -5.23 -28.10 -23.98
N LEU A 111 -4.83 -29.11 -23.20
CA LEU A 111 -4.94 -29.10 -21.74
C LEU A 111 -4.05 -28.03 -21.11
N PHE A 112 -2.84 -27.81 -21.63
CA PHE A 112 -1.95 -26.74 -21.17
C PHE A 112 -2.54 -25.35 -21.43
N ILE A 113 -3.07 -25.10 -22.64
CA ILE A 113 -3.75 -23.84 -22.98
C ILE A 113 -4.97 -23.62 -22.08
N TYR A 114 -5.75 -24.68 -21.82
CA TYR A 114 -6.90 -24.61 -20.91
C TYR A 114 -6.48 -24.26 -19.48
N ALA A 115 -5.42 -24.89 -18.96
CA ALA A 115 -4.88 -24.61 -17.63
C ALA A 115 -4.36 -23.16 -17.50
N MET A 116 -3.63 -22.68 -18.52
CA MET A 116 -3.13 -21.30 -18.58
C MET A 116 -4.25 -20.24 -18.58
N ARG A 117 -5.42 -20.56 -19.15
CA ARG A 117 -6.59 -19.66 -19.13
C ARG A 117 -7.30 -19.60 -17.78
N ARG A 118 -7.31 -20.70 -17.03
CA ARG A 118 -7.98 -20.74 -15.71
C ARG A 118 -7.11 -20.20 -14.60
N GLU A 119 -5.85 -20.63 -14.51
CA GLU A 119 -4.95 -20.26 -13.42
C GLU A 119 -3.49 -20.13 -13.90
N PRO A 120 -3.06 -18.94 -14.36
CA PRO A 120 -1.75 -18.75 -15.01
C PRO A 120 -0.56 -19.02 -14.09
N LEU A 121 -0.75 -18.91 -12.76
CA LEU A 121 0.31 -19.11 -11.79
C LEU A 121 0.53 -20.60 -11.44
N ALA A 122 -0.54 -21.40 -11.44
CA ALA A 122 -0.48 -22.84 -11.19
C ALA A 122 0.05 -23.60 -12.41
N ALA A 123 -0.32 -23.18 -13.62
CA ALA A 123 0.14 -23.78 -14.87
C ALA A 123 1.66 -23.62 -15.10
N ALA A 124 2.24 -22.49 -14.69
CA ALA A 124 3.68 -22.24 -14.80
C ALA A 124 4.51 -23.17 -13.89
N ILE A 125 4.00 -23.49 -12.69
CA ILE A 125 4.67 -24.37 -11.72
C ILE A 125 4.43 -25.85 -12.08
N GLY A 126 3.21 -26.19 -12.54
CA GLY A 126 2.86 -27.56 -12.91
C GLY A 126 3.46 -28.03 -14.25
N GLY A 127 3.63 -27.14 -15.23
CA GLY A 127 4.14 -27.48 -16.56
C GLY A 127 5.58 -27.99 -16.57
N GLY A 128 6.45 -27.46 -15.70
CA GLY A 128 7.82 -27.95 -15.56
C GLY A 128 7.91 -29.37 -14.98
N SER A 129 7.00 -29.73 -14.08
CA SER A 129 6.99 -31.03 -13.41
C SER A 129 6.60 -32.18 -14.33
N VAL A 130 5.66 -31.96 -15.25
CA VAL A 130 5.23 -33.01 -16.20
C VAL A 130 6.32 -33.32 -17.23
N ALA A 131 7.03 -32.31 -17.74
CA ALA A 131 8.15 -32.50 -18.66
C ALA A 131 9.31 -33.27 -18.00
N ALA A 132 9.60 -32.99 -16.72
CA ALA A 132 10.61 -33.71 -15.96
C ALA A 132 10.22 -35.19 -15.73
N ILE A 133 8.96 -35.47 -15.40
CA ILE A 133 8.47 -36.84 -15.19
C ILE A 133 8.52 -37.65 -16.49
N VAL A 134 8.11 -37.08 -17.62
CA VAL A 134 8.20 -37.76 -18.93
C VAL A 134 9.65 -38.04 -19.31
N THR A 135 10.57 -37.12 -19.03
CA THR A 135 12.00 -37.31 -19.30
C THR A 135 12.62 -38.42 -18.44
N VAL A 136 12.28 -38.47 -17.14
CA VAL A 136 12.77 -39.50 -16.21
C VAL A 136 12.21 -40.88 -16.55
N LEU A 137 10.93 -40.96 -16.95
CA LEU A 137 10.31 -42.25 -17.33
C LEU A 137 10.76 -42.75 -18.71
N ALA A 138 11.11 -41.85 -19.64
CA ALA A 138 11.62 -42.23 -20.96
C ALA A 138 13.13 -42.57 -20.97
N ALA A 139 13.91 -42.08 -19.99
CA ALA A 139 15.35 -42.31 -19.90
C ALA A 139 15.78 -43.79 -19.99
N PRO A 140 15.18 -44.76 -19.25
CA PRO A 140 15.59 -46.16 -19.35
C PRO A 140 15.28 -46.78 -20.72
N TYR A 141 14.21 -46.33 -21.40
CA TYR A 141 13.87 -46.81 -22.74
C TYR A 141 14.86 -46.31 -23.80
N LEU A 142 15.34 -45.07 -23.64
CA LEU A 142 16.37 -44.48 -24.51
C LEU A 142 17.75 -45.12 -24.29
N GLN A 143 18.07 -45.49 -23.05
CA GLN A 143 19.31 -46.16 -22.71
C GLN A 143 19.37 -47.60 -23.26
N GLN A 144 18.22 -48.25 -23.44
CA GLN A 144 18.12 -49.58 -24.04
C GLN A 144 18.26 -49.58 -25.57
N GLN A 145 17.94 -48.47 -26.25
CA GLN A 145 18.09 -48.34 -27.71
C GLN A 145 19.50 -47.96 -28.17
N ASN A 146 20.27 -47.30 -27.30
CA ASN A 146 21.68 -47.00 -27.55
C ASN A 146 22.55 -48.11 -26.97
N GLY A 147 22.57 -49.27 -27.64
CA GLY A 147 23.38 -50.42 -27.25
C GLY A 147 24.83 -50.03 -26.97
N ALA A 148 25.25 -50.20 -25.71
CA ALA A 148 26.66 -50.12 -25.35
C ALA A 148 27.42 -51.26 -26.06
N PRO A 149 28.61 -51.00 -26.64
CA PRO A 149 29.44 -52.07 -27.17
C PRO A 149 29.84 -53.02 -26.04
N ALA A 150 29.78 -54.32 -26.33
CA ALA A 150 30.14 -55.39 -25.41
C ALA A 150 31.57 -55.18 -24.87
N VAL A 151 31.69 -55.01 -23.55
CA VAL A 151 32.98 -55.08 -22.86
C VAL A 151 33.44 -56.53 -22.91
N ALA A 152 34.51 -56.78 -23.66
CA ALA A 152 35.18 -58.07 -23.72
C ALA A 152 35.64 -58.48 -22.30
N GLN A 153 35.25 -59.69 -21.89
CA GLN A 153 35.69 -60.31 -20.65
C GLN A 153 37.22 -60.49 -20.67
N GLN A 154 37.93 -59.86 -19.74
CA GLN A 154 39.31 -60.22 -19.43
C GLN A 154 39.33 -61.60 -18.75
N PRO A 155 40.24 -62.51 -19.13
CA PRO A 155 40.41 -63.78 -18.43
C PRO A 155 40.97 -63.57 -17.02
N PRO A 156 40.69 -64.49 -16.09
CA PRO A 156 41.05 -64.35 -14.68
C PRO A 156 42.57 -64.32 -14.47
N PRO A 157 43.08 -63.54 -13.50
CA PRO A 157 44.48 -63.53 -13.15
C PRO A 157 44.91 -64.86 -12.54
N GLN A 158 46.00 -65.41 -13.07
CA GLN A 158 46.67 -66.59 -12.52
C GLN A 158 47.28 -66.27 -11.15
N ALA A 159 47.14 -67.22 -10.22
CA ALA A 159 47.61 -67.13 -8.85
C ALA A 159 49.14 -67.08 -8.77
N VAL A 160 49.66 -66.11 -8.02
CA VAL A 160 51.06 -66.10 -7.56
C VAL A 160 51.07 -66.60 -6.10
N PRO A 161 51.84 -67.65 -5.78
CA PRO A 161 51.94 -68.16 -4.41
C PRO A 161 53.05 -67.49 -3.62
N GLY A 162 52.76 -67.13 -2.36
CA GLY A 162 53.75 -67.03 -1.30
C GLY A 162 54.09 -65.63 -0.79
N ALA A 163 53.44 -65.23 0.31
CA ALA A 163 54.09 -64.52 1.42
C ALA A 163 53.20 -64.60 2.67
N ALA A 164 53.81 -65.08 3.75
CA ALA A 164 53.22 -65.45 5.03
C ALA A 164 53.04 -64.24 5.98
N PRO A 165 52.36 -64.40 7.14
CA PRO A 165 51.62 -63.36 7.83
C PRO A 165 52.42 -62.65 8.93
N GLN A 166 52.01 -61.43 9.28
CA GLN A 166 52.38 -60.80 10.55
C GLN A 166 51.16 -60.41 11.38
N ALA A 167 51.35 -60.62 12.67
CA ALA A 167 50.35 -60.89 13.69
C ALA A 167 49.87 -59.63 14.42
N ALA A 168 48.67 -59.75 15.00
CA ALA A 168 48.10 -58.81 15.96
C ALA A 168 48.79 -58.85 17.33
N PRO A 169 48.64 -57.78 18.11
CA PRO A 169 48.33 -57.90 19.54
C PRO A 169 47.13 -57.05 19.99
N PRO A 170 46.63 -57.24 21.24
CA PRO A 170 45.20 -57.29 21.50
C PRO A 170 44.60 -56.14 22.35
N ALA A 171 43.28 -56.27 22.50
CA ALA A 171 42.30 -55.46 23.22
C ALA A 171 42.65 -55.03 24.67
N ALA A 172 42.08 -53.89 25.10
CA ALA A 172 41.44 -53.74 26.41
C ALA A 172 40.53 -52.50 26.51
N ARG A 173 39.55 -52.63 27.41
CA ARG A 173 38.37 -51.80 27.71
C ARG A 173 38.64 -50.52 28.52
N SER A 174 37.54 -49.78 28.73
CA SER A 174 37.20 -48.73 29.73
C SER A 174 37.32 -47.30 29.18
N GLY A 175 36.47 -46.32 29.45
CA GLY A 175 35.30 -46.16 30.32
C GLY A 175 34.70 -44.75 30.02
N GLN A 176 33.48 -44.47 30.50
CA GLN A 176 32.85 -43.13 30.58
C GLN A 176 33.74 -42.09 31.30
N PRO A 177 33.39 -40.77 31.46
CA PRO A 177 32.23 -39.96 31.01
C PRO A 177 32.63 -38.53 30.50
N GLN A 178 31.65 -37.64 30.35
CA GLN A 178 31.68 -36.17 30.57
C GLN A 178 31.46 -35.21 29.39
N GLN A 179 30.30 -34.54 29.49
CA GLN A 179 30.01 -33.11 29.31
C GLN A 179 31.16 -32.24 28.76
N ALA A 180 30.93 -31.68 27.57
CA ALA A 180 31.77 -30.63 27.01
C ALA A 180 31.27 -29.23 27.46
N HIS A 181 32.18 -28.53 28.10
CA HIS A 181 32.14 -27.12 28.47
C HIS A 181 32.10 -26.17 27.26
N GLN A 182 31.53 -25.00 27.55
CA GLN A 182 31.64 -23.76 26.80
C GLN A 182 33.11 -23.28 26.74
N PRO A 183 33.51 -22.57 25.67
CA PRO A 183 34.67 -21.71 25.72
C PRO A 183 34.27 -20.28 26.14
N GLU A 184 34.80 -19.84 27.29
CA GLU A 184 34.96 -18.44 27.67
C GLU A 184 35.91 -17.72 26.69
N GLN A 185 35.58 -16.47 26.35
CA GLN A 185 36.51 -15.45 25.88
C GLN A 185 35.91 -14.04 26.13
N PRO A 186 36.72 -12.96 26.20
CA PRO A 186 37.03 -12.32 27.47
C PRO A 186 36.37 -10.95 27.67
N GLN A 187 36.28 -10.57 28.95
CA GLN A 187 35.86 -9.27 29.46
C GLN A 187 36.68 -8.12 28.84
N GLN A 188 35.99 -7.19 28.18
CA GLN A 188 36.48 -5.83 28.00
C GLN A 188 35.62 -4.86 28.83
N ARG A 189 36.24 -4.33 29.88
CA ARG A 189 35.83 -3.08 30.53
C ARG A 189 36.14 -1.92 29.57
N GLY A 190 35.15 -1.10 29.25
CA GLY A 190 35.32 0.17 28.56
C GLY A 190 34.21 1.13 28.98
N GLY A 191 34.59 2.22 29.65
CA GLY A 191 33.68 3.18 30.28
C GLY A 191 32.85 4.04 29.31
N PRO A 192 32.02 4.94 29.85
CA PRO A 192 31.11 5.77 29.07
C PRO A 192 31.87 6.83 28.25
N PRO A 193 31.43 7.11 27.01
CA PRO A 193 32.04 8.15 26.19
C PRO A 193 31.74 9.56 26.77
N PRO A 194 32.68 10.52 26.62
CA PRO A 194 32.57 11.86 27.19
C PRO A 194 31.52 12.72 26.46
N GLY A 195 30.96 13.64 27.23
CA GLY A 195 29.88 14.54 26.82
C GLY A 195 30.22 15.42 25.63
N PHE A 196 29.24 15.54 24.73
CA PHE A 196 29.22 16.58 23.71
C PHE A 196 28.89 17.91 24.38
N GLY A 197 29.91 18.78 24.40
CA GLY A 197 29.82 20.14 24.90
C GLY A 197 28.79 20.98 24.15
N SER A 198 27.99 21.69 24.92
CA SER A 198 27.14 22.80 24.53
C SER A 198 27.98 23.89 23.87
N ARG A 199 27.86 24.07 22.55
CA ARG A 199 28.30 25.32 21.91
C ARG A 199 27.19 26.38 22.06
N PRO A 200 27.50 27.60 22.50
CA PRO A 200 26.54 28.69 22.57
C PRO A 200 26.14 29.12 21.15
N ARG A 201 24.84 29.17 20.88
CA ARG A 201 24.30 29.79 19.67
C ARG A 201 24.39 31.33 19.82
N PRO A 202 24.80 32.06 18.77
CA PRO A 202 24.81 33.52 18.79
C PRO A 202 23.38 34.09 18.83
N PRO A 203 23.18 35.31 19.38
CA PRO A 203 21.87 35.94 19.45
C PRO A 203 21.41 36.34 18.04
N PHE A 204 20.22 35.88 17.64
CA PHE A 204 19.54 36.44 16.50
C PHE A 204 19.03 37.83 16.86
N ASN A 205 19.64 38.83 16.23
CA ASN A 205 19.20 40.21 16.22
C ASN A 205 17.77 40.30 15.66
N ARG A 206 16.93 40.93 16.48
CA ARG A 206 15.62 41.48 16.15
C ARG A 206 15.82 42.75 15.31
N PRO A 207 15.15 42.93 14.16
CA PRO A 207 14.97 44.26 13.61
C PRO A 207 13.78 44.89 14.34
N GLU A 208 14.08 45.72 15.33
CA GLU A 208 13.19 46.82 15.71
C GLU A 208 13.31 47.93 14.66
N GLY A 209 12.20 48.60 14.34
CA GLY A 209 12.25 49.91 13.72
C GLY A 209 11.48 50.07 12.41
N PHE A 210 10.16 50.20 12.49
CA PHE A 210 9.47 51.21 11.69
C PHE A 210 8.55 52.01 12.59
N GLY A 211 8.97 53.24 12.86
CA GLY A 211 8.26 54.22 13.66
C GLY A 211 7.00 54.78 12.98
N PRO A 212 6.26 55.64 13.70
CA PRO A 212 4.92 56.07 13.33
C PRO A 212 4.97 57.22 12.32
N ARG A 213 4.13 57.16 11.27
CA ARG A 213 3.77 58.35 10.50
C ARG A 213 2.41 58.88 10.93
N ASN A 214 2.48 60.12 11.38
CA ASN A 214 1.42 60.99 11.85
C ASN A 214 0.66 61.63 10.67
N ARG A 215 -0.64 61.85 10.89
CA ARG A 215 -1.54 62.92 10.40
C ARG A 215 -1.80 63.12 8.89
N GLY A 216 -3.10 63.15 8.58
CA GLY A 216 -3.71 63.93 7.50
C GLY A 216 -5.24 63.73 7.44
N PRO A 217 -6.08 64.77 7.61
CA PRO A 217 -7.53 64.66 7.80
C PRO A 217 -8.30 64.66 6.47
N GLY A 218 -9.46 64.00 6.42
CA GLY A 218 -10.35 64.04 5.26
C GLY A 218 -11.79 63.73 5.65
N ALA A 219 -12.61 64.77 5.66
CA ALA A 219 -14.03 64.78 5.96
C ALA A 219 -14.88 64.04 4.90
N GLY A 220 -16.09 63.61 5.30
CA GLY A 220 -17.16 63.27 4.34
C GLY A 220 -18.21 62.27 4.83
N ARG A 221 -19.20 62.77 5.59
CA ARG A 221 -20.57 62.18 5.66
C ARG A 221 -21.32 62.57 4.36
N PRO A 222 -22.26 61.75 3.85
CA PRO A 222 -23.68 61.86 4.22
C PRO A 222 -24.42 60.51 4.31
N THR A 223 -25.21 60.22 5.35
CA THR A 223 -26.70 60.33 5.42
C THR A 223 -27.46 59.83 4.19
N GLY A 224 -28.28 58.79 4.36
CA GLY A 224 -29.34 58.42 3.41
C GLY A 224 -30.03 57.08 3.72
N ARG A 225 -31.04 57.13 4.61
CA ARG A 225 -32.11 56.12 4.77
C ARG A 225 -33.36 56.69 4.06
N PRO A 226 -34.17 55.86 3.40
CA PRO A 226 -35.51 55.55 3.96
C PRO A 226 -35.91 54.07 3.69
N SER A 227 -36.39 53.27 4.64
CA SER A 227 -37.78 53.16 5.13
C SER A 227 -38.86 53.27 4.04
N GLY A 228 -39.27 52.12 3.51
CA GLY A 228 -40.52 51.92 2.78
C GLY A 228 -41.27 50.71 3.35
N GLN A 229 -42.38 50.98 4.03
CA GLN A 229 -43.41 50.00 4.40
C GLN A 229 -44.26 49.69 3.17
N GLY A 230 -44.73 48.45 3.03
CA GLY A 230 -45.62 48.07 1.94
C GLY A 230 -46.13 46.62 2.02
N ALA A 231 -47.27 46.49 2.69
CA ALA A 231 -48.41 45.61 2.38
C ALA A 231 -48.25 44.08 2.27
N ALA A 232 -49.14 43.44 3.03
CA ALA A 232 -49.51 42.04 3.02
C ALA A 232 -49.83 41.48 1.62
N ARG A 233 -49.33 40.26 1.36
CA ARG A 233 -49.97 39.34 0.42
C ARG A 233 -49.86 37.91 0.92
N THR A 234 -50.99 37.43 1.43
CA THR A 234 -51.27 36.04 1.78
C THR A 234 -51.32 35.23 0.48
N GLN A 235 -50.28 34.46 0.18
CA GLN A 235 -50.35 33.39 -0.81
C GLN A 235 -49.63 32.17 -0.26
N GLY A 236 -50.43 31.13 0.03
CA GLY A 236 -49.96 29.81 0.41
C GLY A 236 -49.09 29.24 -0.70
N SER A 237 -47.82 29.10 -0.40
CA SER A 237 -46.89 28.26 -1.14
C SER A 237 -46.40 27.22 -0.15
N ARG A 238 -46.70 25.95 -0.43
CA ARG A 238 -46.17 24.79 0.28
C ARG A 238 -44.65 24.82 0.14
N THR A 239 -43.97 25.41 1.11
CA THR A 239 -42.58 25.13 1.41
C THR A 239 -42.51 23.69 1.89
N ALA A 240 -42.39 22.77 0.93
CA ALA A 240 -41.68 21.53 1.20
C ALA A 240 -40.22 21.90 1.45
N SER A 241 -39.95 22.29 2.70
CA SER A 241 -38.60 22.32 3.25
C SER A 241 -38.03 20.92 3.14
N SER A 242 -37.36 20.65 2.03
CA SER A 242 -36.38 19.58 1.92
C SER A 242 -35.11 19.99 2.68
N THR A 243 -35.27 20.26 3.98
CA THR A 243 -34.18 20.16 4.94
C THR A 243 -33.96 18.67 5.13
N GLY A 244 -33.33 18.05 4.13
CA GLY A 244 -32.82 16.69 4.23
C GLY A 244 -31.77 16.70 5.32
N THR A 245 -32.21 16.43 6.55
CA THR A 245 -31.38 16.31 7.73
C THR A 245 -30.24 15.37 7.39
N ARG A 246 -29.01 15.89 7.44
CA ARG A 246 -27.76 15.15 7.29
C ARG A 246 -27.65 14.14 8.44
N GLN A 247 -28.48 13.10 8.43
CA GLN A 247 -28.40 11.92 9.28
C GLN A 247 -27.07 11.22 8.96
N THR A 248 -26.15 10.97 9.89
CA THR A 248 -26.08 11.29 11.31
C THR A 248 -24.59 11.14 11.61
N GLN A 249 -23.84 12.25 11.61
CA GLN A 249 -22.44 12.23 12.06
C GLN A 249 -22.43 11.94 13.55
N LEU A 250 -21.65 10.96 14.01
CA LEU A 250 -21.49 10.72 15.44
C LEU A 250 -20.46 11.73 15.98
N ASP A 251 -20.92 12.71 16.73
CA ASP A 251 -20.04 13.69 17.36
C ASP A 251 -19.66 13.20 18.77
N LEU A 252 -18.40 12.81 18.94
CA LEU A 252 -17.81 12.41 20.22
C LEU A 252 -16.90 13.50 20.79
N SER A 253 -16.88 14.70 20.21
CA SER A 253 -15.89 15.73 20.55
C SER A 253 -15.96 16.24 21.99
N SER A 254 -17.11 16.06 22.66
CA SER A 254 -17.31 16.42 24.06
C SER A 254 -17.06 15.29 25.06
N GLN A 255 -16.72 14.07 24.61
CA GLN A 255 -16.47 12.96 25.51
C GLN A 255 -15.02 12.98 26.00
N THR A 256 -14.84 12.97 27.32
CA THR A 256 -13.52 12.90 27.97
C THR A 256 -13.20 11.50 28.47
N GLU A 257 -14.19 10.63 28.61
CA GLU A 257 -14.05 9.23 28.98
C GLU A 257 -15.29 8.49 28.46
N GLY A 258 -15.15 7.22 28.12
CA GLY A 258 -16.30 6.46 27.65
C GLY A 258 -15.98 5.03 27.26
N ASN A 259 -17.04 4.26 27.06
CA ASN A 259 -16.94 2.92 26.52
C ASN A 259 -16.42 2.95 25.08
N PRO A 260 -15.69 1.91 24.64
CA PRO A 260 -15.28 1.77 23.25
C PRO A 260 -16.49 1.83 22.30
N VAL A 261 -16.39 2.66 21.26
CA VAL A 261 -17.38 2.77 20.18
C VAL A 261 -16.88 1.97 18.98
N ASN A 262 -17.66 0.98 18.54
CA ASN A 262 -17.36 0.23 17.32
C ASN A 262 -17.66 1.09 16.09
N LEU A 263 -16.60 1.53 15.41
CA LEU A 263 -16.67 2.39 14.24
C LEU A 263 -17.15 1.64 12.99
N LEU A 264 -17.10 0.31 12.96
CA LEU A 264 -17.64 -0.45 11.83
C LEU A 264 -19.18 -0.39 11.77
N ASP A 265 -19.84 -0.13 12.90
CA ASP A 265 -21.31 -0.04 12.97
C ASP A 265 -21.85 1.29 12.43
N VAL A 266 -21.01 2.34 12.38
CA VAL A 266 -21.41 3.67 11.89
C VAL A 266 -21.05 3.91 10.42
N ILE A 267 -20.10 3.12 9.88
CA ILE A 267 -19.65 3.22 8.50
C ILE A 267 -20.71 2.60 7.56
N GLN A 268 -21.09 3.36 6.55
CA GLN A 268 -21.97 2.92 5.47
C GLN A 268 -21.25 3.09 4.13
N PRO A 269 -20.68 2.02 3.54
CA PRO A 269 -19.86 2.15 2.33
C PRO A 269 -20.55 2.80 1.13
N SER A 270 -21.87 2.69 1.01
CA SER A 270 -22.63 3.38 -0.04
C SER A 270 -22.60 4.91 0.10
N ARG A 271 -22.56 5.40 1.35
CA ARG A 271 -22.58 6.83 1.73
C ARG A 271 -21.18 7.40 1.92
N ASP A 272 -20.33 6.68 2.66
CA ASP A 272 -19.07 7.22 3.22
C ASP A 272 -17.85 6.98 2.33
N LYS A 273 -17.99 6.18 1.25
CA LYS A 273 -16.87 5.94 0.33
C LYS A 273 -16.41 7.27 -0.28
N LEU A 274 -15.10 7.49 -0.24
CA LEU A 274 -14.48 8.61 -0.94
C LEU A 274 -13.90 8.14 -2.28
N ILE A 275 -13.15 7.03 -2.27
CA ILE A 275 -12.66 6.37 -3.49
C ILE A 275 -12.69 4.85 -3.34
N GLY A 276 -13.22 4.20 -4.36
CA GLY A 276 -13.17 2.75 -4.53
C GLY A 276 -14.39 2.01 -3.97
N PRO A 277 -14.65 0.78 -4.43
CA PRO A 277 -15.79 -0.02 -3.98
C PRO A 277 -15.47 -0.72 -2.65
N TRP A 278 -15.61 0.01 -1.53
CA TRP A 278 -15.55 -0.58 -0.19
C TRP A 278 -16.78 -1.44 0.08
N THR A 279 -16.60 -2.54 0.79
CA THR A 279 -17.69 -3.45 1.15
C THR A 279 -17.67 -3.72 2.64
N LEU A 280 -18.82 -3.62 3.30
CA LEU A 280 -19.03 -3.99 4.70
C LEU A 280 -20.02 -5.15 4.71
N GLN A 281 -19.59 -6.31 5.19
CA GLN A 281 -20.41 -7.52 5.28
C GLN A 281 -20.13 -8.22 6.60
N ASN A 282 -21.17 -8.58 7.35
CA ASN A 282 -21.07 -9.29 8.63
C ASN A 282 -20.04 -8.63 9.60
N GLY A 283 -20.14 -7.31 9.76
CA GLY A 283 -19.22 -6.54 10.62
C GLY A 283 -17.77 -6.45 10.12
N THR A 284 -17.48 -6.88 8.90
CA THR A 284 -16.14 -6.86 8.32
C THR A 284 -16.05 -5.88 7.15
N LEU A 285 -15.20 -4.87 7.27
CA LEU A 285 -14.92 -3.92 6.20
C LEU A 285 -13.79 -4.44 5.32
N THR A 286 -13.99 -4.52 4.02
CA THR A 286 -12.97 -4.95 3.05
C THR A 286 -12.66 -3.81 2.09
N SER A 287 -11.36 -3.52 1.95
CA SER A 287 -10.88 -2.51 1.01
C SER A 287 -10.78 -3.09 -0.41
N PRO A 288 -10.92 -2.27 -1.46
CA PRO A 288 -10.54 -2.68 -2.80
C PRO A 288 -9.02 -2.58 -2.98
N MET A 289 -8.49 -3.31 -3.95
CA MET A 289 -7.07 -3.19 -4.35
C MET A 289 -6.92 -2.05 -5.37
N LEU A 290 -6.99 -0.80 -4.90
CA LEU A 290 -6.90 0.40 -5.75
C LEU A 290 -5.84 1.38 -5.27
N GLN A 291 -5.35 2.19 -6.21
CA GLN A 291 -4.38 3.25 -6.00
C GLN A 291 -5.00 4.60 -6.38
N PRO A 292 -5.73 5.27 -5.47
CA PRO A 292 -5.75 4.96 -4.03
C PRO A 292 -7.19 4.75 -3.51
N ALA A 293 -7.43 3.93 -2.47
CA ALA A 293 -8.79 3.62 -1.97
C ALA A 293 -9.06 4.21 -0.59
N ARG A 294 -10.25 4.81 -0.39
CA ARG A 294 -10.59 5.54 0.84
C ARG A 294 -12.06 5.48 1.21
N ILE A 295 -12.32 5.46 2.49
CA ILE A 295 -13.65 5.63 3.07
C ILE A 295 -13.53 6.55 4.29
N ASP A 296 -14.48 7.47 4.41
CA ASP A 296 -14.60 8.35 5.55
C ASP A 296 -15.19 7.55 6.73
N VAL A 297 -14.78 7.87 7.95
CA VAL A 297 -15.42 7.35 9.15
C VAL A 297 -16.17 8.53 9.76
N PRO A 298 -17.52 8.54 9.70
CA PRO A 298 -18.35 9.72 9.96
C PRO A 298 -18.49 10.02 11.46
N VAL A 299 -17.35 10.09 12.13
CA VAL A 299 -17.19 10.33 13.56
C VAL A 299 -16.23 11.49 13.74
N LYS A 300 -16.65 12.47 14.52
CA LYS A 300 -15.76 13.51 15.02
C LYS A 300 -15.20 13.04 16.37
N PRO A 301 -13.91 12.71 16.47
CA PRO A 301 -13.35 12.13 17.68
C PRO A 301 -13.22 13.18 18.80
N PRO A 302 -13.13 12.73 20.07
CA PRO A 302 -12.70 13.58 21.18
C PRO A 302 -11.26 14.06 21.01
N SER A 303 -10.84 15.00 21.86
CA SER A 303 -9.48 15.58 21.78
C SER A 303 -8.36 14.61 22.15
N SER A 304 -8.68 13.59 22.96
CA SER A 304 -7.82 12.48 23.34
C SER A 304 -8.58 11.16 23.18
N TYR A 305 -7.96 10.16 22.55
CA TYR A 305 -8.58 8.85 22.34
C TYR A 305 -7.55 7.76 22.04
N VAL A 306 -8.01 6.52 22.16
CA VAL A 306 -7.35 5.33 21.62
C VAL A 306 -8.17 4.79 20.46
N LEU A 307 -7.55 4.66 19.30
CA LEU A 307 -8.10 3.96 18.13
C LEU A 307 -7.44 2.59 18.01
N THR A 308 -8.23 1.53 18.14
CA THR A 308 -7.78 0.14 17.97
C THR A 308 -8.32 -0.43 16.66
N VAL A 309 -7.44 -0.95 15.82
CA VAL A 309 -7.79 -1.54 14.52
C VAL A 309 -7.24 -2.96 14.41
N GLU A 310 -8.09 -3.93 14.11
CA GLU A 310 -7.64 -5.27 13.70
C GLU A 310 -7.80 -5.42 12.18
N ALA A 311 -6.67 -5.61 11.50
CA ALA A 311 -6.63 -5.69 10.05
C ALA A 311 -5.72 -6.82 9.55
N GLU A 312 -6.13 -7.48 8.47
CA GLU A 312 -5.38 -8.51 7.77
C GLU A 312 -5.15 -8.09 6.32
N ARG A 313 -3.90 -8.16 5.89
CA ARG A 313 -3.54 -7.91 4.50
C ARG A 313 -3.83 -9.16 3.69
N LEU A 314 -4.81 -9.06 2.79
CA LEU A 314 -5.21 -10.16 1.92
C LEU A 314 -4.35 -10.25 0.66
N GLN A 315 -4.06 -9.11 0.04
CA GLN A 315 -3.31 -9.01 -1.22
C GLN A 315 -2.54 -7.69 -1.30
N GLY A 316 -1.50 -7.62 -2.12
CA GLY A 316 -0.65 -6.44 -2.27
C GLY A 316 0.45 -6.34 -1.22
N ARG A 317 1.25 -5.27 -1.28
CA ARG A 317 2.46 -5.10 -0.47
C ARG A 317 2.66 -3.70 0.09
N ASP A 318 1.70 -2.81 -0.09
CA ASP A 318 1.84 -1.39 0.22
C ASP A 318 0.91 -0.99 1.38
N SER A 319 0.43 0.24 1.47
CA SER A 319 -0.02 0.72 2.77
C SER A 319 -1.45 0.36 3.19
N LEU A 320 -1.64 0.30 4.52
CA LEU A 320 -2.88 0.69 5.19
C LEU A 320 -2.67 2.11 5.74
N ASN A 321 -3.63 3.00 5.55
CA ASN A 321 -3.53 4.39 5.98
C ASN A 321 -4.66 4.71 6.95
N LEU A 322 -4.32 5.32 8.09
CA LEU A 322 -5.26 5.74 9.12
C LEU A 322 -5.25 7.28 9.20
N GLY A 323 -6.37 7.90 8.87
CA GLY A 323 -6.60 9.33 9.10
C GLY A 323 -7.01 9.56 10.55
N LEU A 324 -6.20 10.33 11.27
CA LEU A 324 -6.40 10.72 12.66
C LEU A 324 -6.68 12.23 12.76
N VAL A 325 -7.21 12.66 13.90
CA VAL A 325 -7.41 14.08 14.24
C VAL A 325 -6.64 14.38 15.52
N VAL A 326 -5.63 15.24 15.43
CA VAL A 326 -4.70 15.56 16.53
C VAL A 326 -4.78 17.05 16.80
N GLY A 327 -5.26 17.44 17.98
CA GLY A 327 -5.45 18.86 18.31
C GLY A 327 -6.30 19.62 17.28
N GLY A 328 -7.34 18.97 16.74
CA GLY A 328 -8.20 19.52 15.69
C GLY A 328 -7.60 19.53 14.28
N ARG A 329 -6.45 18.89 14.05
CA ARG A 329 -5.79 18.80 12.74
C ARG A 329 -5.82 17.37 12.22
N GLY A 330 -6.26 17.20 10.97
CA GLY A 330 -6.17 15.93 10.27
C GLY A 330 -4.71 15.56 9.95
N VAL A 331 -4.31 14.32 10.24
CA VAL A 331 -3.02 13.72 9.85
C VAL A 331 -3.25 12.28 9.37
N THR A 332 -2.38 11.77 8.51
CA THR A 332 -2.44 10.37 8.08
C THR A 332 -1.25 9.59 8.63
N VAL A 333 -1.52 8.52 9.37
CA VAL A 333 -0.54 7.47 9.64
C VAL A 333 -0.49 6.56 8.42
N ILE A 334 0.68 6.42 7.81
CA ILE A 334 0.95 5.44 6.76
C ILE A 334 1.54 4.22 7.46
N MET A 335 0.92 3.04 7.32
CA MET A 335 1.43 1.76 7.80
C MET A 335 1.92 0.94 6.61
N ASP A 336 3.19 0.53 6.61
CA ASP A 336 3.81 -0.23 5.51
C ASP A 336 3.62 0.39 4.12
N GLY A 337 3.79 1.70 4.00
CA GLY A 337 3.82 2.39 2.70
C GLY A 337 5.17 2.28 1.99
N TYR A 338 5.24 2.94 0.82
CA TYR A 338 6.45 3.08 0.02
C TYR A 338 7.06 1.71 -0.32
N GLY A 339 6.23 0.82 -0.89
CA GLY A 339 6.63 -0.55 -1.20
C GLY A 339 6.70 -1.47 0.02
N GLY A 340 6.02 -1.14 1.12
CA GLY A 340 5.92 -2.01 2.30
C GLY A 340 7.03 -1.84 3.33
N GLN A 341 7.77 -0.73 3.30
CA GLN A 341 9.01 -0.55 4.07
C GLN A 341 9.02 0.68 4.97
N VAL A 342 7.95 1.47 4.96
CA VAL A 342 7.90 2.72 5.73
C VAL A 342 6.58 2.81 6.50
N THR A 343 6.68 3.15 7.77
CA THR A 343 5.56 3.58 8.59
C THR A 343 5.85 4.97 9.14
N GLY A 344 4.88 5.90 9.11
CA GLY A 344 5.13 7.28 9.57
C GLY A 344 3.93 8.21 9.47
N LEU A 345 4.01 9.37 10.12
CA LEU A 345 3.06 10.46 9.98
C LEU A 345 3.32 11.20 8.67
N ASN A 346 2.30 11.29 7.81
CA ASN A 346 2.41 12.00 6.56
C ASN A 346 2.23 13.51 6.76
N ARG A 347 2.98 14.30 5.99
CA ARG A 347 2.93 15.77 5.93
C ARG A 347 3.23 16.47 7.27
N LEU A 348 4.13 15.88 8.06
CA LEU A 348 4.73 16.52 9.23
C LEU A 348 5.73 17.59 8.76
N ASP A 349 5.47 18.86 9.07
CA ASP A 349 6.12 20.04 8.50
C ASP A 349 6.14 20.02 6.96
N GLY A 350 5.07 19.51 6.35
CA GLY A 350 4.94 19.34 4.91
C GLY A 350 5.75 18.17 4.32
N ARG A 351 6.56 17.47 5.13
CA ARG A 351 7.38 16.32 4.72
C ARG A 351 6.59 15.02 4.76
N THR A 352 6.86 14.14 3.80
CA THR A 352 6.21 12.84 3.68
C THR A 352 6.66 11.87 4.77
N GLY A 353 5.87 10.82 5.04
CA GLY A 353 6.11 9.87 6.12
C GLY A 353 7.41 9.04 6.00
N ASP A 354 8.04 9.01 4.83
CA ASP A 354 9.33 8.37 4.56
C ASP A 354 10.55 9.27 4.86
N VAL A 355 10.32 10.58 5.06
CA VAL A 355 11.38 11.58 5.26
C VAL A 355 10.99 12.59 6.37
N ASN A 356 10.70 12.10 7.57
CA ASN A 356 10.57 12.95 8.76
C ASN A 356 10.92 12.21 10.06
N GLU A 357 10.85 12.86 11.21
CA GLU A 357 11.25 12.28 12.49
C GLU A 357 10.33 11.16 13.01
N SER A 358 9.15 11.00 12.42
CA SER A 358 8.22 9.91 12.76
C SER A 358 8.45 8.64 11.94
N THR A 359 9.39 8.66 10.99
CA THR A 359 9.64 7.55 10.08
C THR A 359 10.19 6.32 10.82
N HIS A 360 9.46 5.23 10.73
CA HIS A 360 9.91 3.87 11.01
C HIS A 360 10.22 3.14 9.70
N ARG A 361 11.37 2.47 9.64
CA ARG A 361 11.79 1.69 8.46
C ARG A 361 11.71 0.20 8.72
N GLY A 362 11.29 -0.53 7.70
CA GLY A 362 11.04 -1.96 7.75
C GLY A 362 9.55 -2.28 7.78
N LYS A 363 9.27 -3.56 7.53
CA LYS A 363 7.91 -4.08 7.49
C LYS A 363 7.34 -4.26 8.91
N VAL A 364 6.15 -3.72 9.14
CA VAL A 364 5.44 -3.71 10.43
C VAL A 364 4.27 -4.69 10.44
N LEU A 365 3.55 -4.85 9.33
CA LEU A 365 2.34 -5.65 9.23
C LEU A 365 2.57 -6.91 8.36
N PRO A 366 2.87 -8.07 8.97
CA PRO A 366 2.93 -9.35 8.28
C PRO A 366 1.70 -9.63 7.38
N ASN A 367 1.95 -10.19 6.19
CA ASN A 367 0.90 -10.55 5.23
C ASN A 367 0.14 -11.78 5.72
N GLY A 368 -1.17 -11.87 5.39
CA GLY A 368 -1.99 -13.06 5.70
C GLY A 368 -2.14 -13.35 7.19
N ARG A 369 -1.82 -12.39 8.06
CA ARG A 369 -2.01 -12.47 9.51
C ARG A 369 -2.89 -11.32 9.96
N ARG A 370 -3.69 -11.57 10.99
CA ARG A 370 -4.36 -10.51 11.73
C ARG A 370 -3.31 -9.67 12.44
N ASN A 371 -3.38 -8.36 12.25
CA ASN A 371 -2.54 -7.38 12.92
C ASN A 371 -3.40 -6.49 13.80
N THR A 372 -2.93 -6.20 15.01
CA THR A 372 -3.56 -5.23 15.92
C THR A 372 -2.77 -3.94 15.89
N ILE A 373 -3.38 -2.85 15.46
CA ILE A 373 -2.80 -1.52 15.39
C ILE A 373 -3.50 -0.66 16.45
N VAL A 374 -2.74 -0.01 17.31
CA VAL A 374 -3.27 0.87 18.36
C VAL A 374 -2.66 2.24 18.18
N CYS A 375 -3.51 3.25 17.96
CA CYS A 375 -3.13 4.66 17.91
C CYS A 375 -3.65 5.36 19.16
N THR A 376 -2.76 5.79 20.05
CA THR A 376 -3.10 6.67 21.17
C THR A 376 -2.84 8.11 20.76
N VAL A 377 -3.87 8.93 20.80
CA VAL A 377 -3.86 10.32 20.34
C VAL A 377 -4.19 11.23 21.50
N THR A 378 -3.42 12.29 21.65
CA THR A 378 -3.73 13.42 22.53
C THR A 378 -3.71 14.72 21.72
N PRO A 379 -4.07 15.88 22.30
CA PRO A 379 -3.96 17.15 21.58
C PRO A 379 -2.55 17.49 21.10
N LYS A 380 -1.49 16.82 21.57
CA LYS A 380 -0.10 17.14 21.24
C LYS A 380 0.78 15.92 20.94
N SER A 381 0.23 14.72 20.90
CA SER A 381 1.01 13.50 20.65
C SER A 381 0.25 12.45 19.87
N VAL A 382 1.02 11.60 19.18
CA VAL A 382 0.55 10.41 18.50
C VAL A 382 1.52 9.28 18.82
N LEU A 383 1.03 8.25 19.49
CA LEU A 383 1.73 7.00 19.72
C LEU A 383 1.05 5.92 18.88
N VAL A 384 1.80 5.23 18.02
CA VAL A 384 1.29 4.11 17.23
C VAL A 384 2.07 2.86 17.59
N SER A 385 1.36 1.80 17.93
CA SER A 385 1.90 0.46 18.08
C SER A 385 1.23 -0.51 17.11
N ALA A 386 1.98 -1.52 16.70
CA ALA A 386 1.48 -2.63 15.91
C ALA A 386 1.94 -3.94 16.57
N ASN A 387 0.99 -4.83 16.83
CA ASN A 387 1.23 -6.13 17.46
C ASN A 387 2.03 -6.01 18.78
N GLY A 388 1.72 -4.99 19.59
CA GLY A 388 2.38 -4.71 20.87
C GLY A 388 3.73 -3.97 20.77
N ARG A 389 4.24 -3.68 19.57
CA ARG A 389 5.48 -2.94 19.36
C ARG A 389 5.21 -1.49 18.93
N THR A 390 5.76 -0.52 19.66
CA THR A 390 5.72 0.89 19.26
C THR A 390 6.52 1.11 17.97
N VAL A 391 5.88 1.74 16.99
CA VAL A 391 6.48 2.09 15.68
C VAL A 391 6.54 3.59 15.46
N ILE A 392 5.62 4.37 16.03
CA ILE A 392 5.67 5.84 16.02
C ILE A 392 5.48 6.32 17.44
N ASN A 393 6.32 7.26 17.88
CA ASN A 393 6.13 8.00 19.11
C ASN A 393 6.45 9.47 18.82
N TRP A 394 5.43 10.25 18.48
CA TRP A 394 5.57 11.64 18.12
C TRP A 394 4.89 12.54 19.14
N THR A 395 5.57 13.62 19.52
CA THR A 395 5.01 14.69 20.38
C THR A 395 5.42 16.03 19.79
N GLY A 396 4.49 16.97 19.72
CA GLY A 396 4.76 18.29 19.17
C GLY A 396 3.53 19.17 19.04
N SER A 397 3.74 20.34 18.44
CA SER A 397 2.67 21.28 18.08
C SER A 397 1.82 20.69 16.93
N PRO A 398 0.48 20.60 17.07
CA PRO A 398 -0.41 20.14 15.99
C PRO A 398 -0.34 20.96 14.71
N GLN A 399 0.13 22.21 14.79
CA GLN A 399 0.31 23.09 13.64
C GLN A 399 1.36 22.58 12.66
N ARG A 400 2.24 21.66 13.11
CA ARG A 400 3.20 20.93 12.27
C ARG A 400 2.53 19.83 11.43
N LEU A 401 1.33 19.42 11.81
CA LEU A 401 0.56 18.40 11.11
C LEU A 401 -0.31 19.05 10.05
N SER A 402 -0.38 18.40 8.89
CA SER A 402 -1.29 18.79 7.82
C SER A 402 -1.85 17.56 7.15
N ARG A 403 -3.02 17.70 6.55
CA ARG A 403 -3.61 16.64 5.75
C ARG A 403 -3.04 16.71 4.33
N ASP A 404 -2.73 15.55 3.74
CA ASP A 404 -2.42 15.51 2.30
C ASP A 404 -3.74 15.48 1.53
N HIS A 405 -4.30 16.62 1.14
CA HIS A 405 -5.60 16.65 0.44
C HIS A 405 -5.59 15.87 -0.89
N ARG A 406 -4.42 15.62 -1.49
CA ARG A 406 -4.32 14.70 -2.65
C ARG A 406 -4.65 13.27 -2.21
N TRP A 407 -4.20 12.92 -1.00
CA TRP A 407 -4.41 11.62 -0.40
C TRP A 407 -5.61 11.51 0.57
N THR A 408 -6.30 12.57 0.96
CA THR A 408 -7.46 12.46 1.87
C THR A 408 -8.46 13.62 1.67
N PRO A 409 -9.36 13.54 0.66
CA PRO A 409 -10.29 14.62 0.29
C PRO A 409 -11.53 14.72 1.20
N GLY A 410 -11.55 14.08 2.37
CA GLY A 410 -12.66 14.18 3.32
C GLY A 410 -12.48 15.28 4.35
N LEU A 411 -13.39 15.36 5.32
CA LEU A 411 -13.47 16.42 6.32
C LEU A 411 -12.31 16.34 7.33
N ASP A 412 -11.62 17.45 7.57
CA ASP A 412 -10.39 17.52 8.38
C ASP A 412 -10.57 17.10 9.84
N ASP A 413 -11.80 17.11 10.32
CA ASP A 413 -12.22 16.73 11.67
C ASP A 413 -12.80 15.31 11.76
N HIS A 414 -12.73 14.52 10.68
CA HIS A 414 -13.15 13.12 10.66
C HIS A 414 -11.96 12.16 10.67
N LEU A 415 -12.19 10.98 11.25
CA LEU A 415 -11.33 9.81 11.07
C LEU A 415 -11.50 9.24 9.66
N GLN A 416 -10.45 8.59 9.15
CA GLN A 416 -10.48 7.99 7.82
C GLN A 416 -9.71 6.67 7.80
N ILE A 417 -10.09 5.79 6.89
CA ILE A 417 -9.30 4.60 6.56
C ILE A 417 -9.11 4.52 5.05
N GLY A 418 -7.90 4.16 4.66
CA GLY A 418 -7.54 4.03 3.26
C GLY A 418 -6.45 3.01 3.03
N CYS A 419 -6.17 2.71 1.77
CA CYS A 419 -5.06 1.86 1.39
C CYS A 419 -4.52 2.24 0.02
N TRP A 420 -3.30 1.77 -0.25
CA TRP A 420 -2.63 1.96 -1.53
C TRP A 420 -2.35 0.61 -2.16
N ALA A 421 -2.90 0.33 -3.35
CA ALA A 421 -2.64 -0.88 -4.14
C ALA A 421 -2.65 -2.21 -3.34
N THR A 422 -3.46 -2.26 -2.27
CA THR A 422 -3.44 -3.35 -1.29
C THR A 422 -4.86 -3.65 -0.84
N LYS A 423 -5.19 -4.94 -0.72
CA LYS A 423 -6.48 -5.41 -0.22
C LYS A 423 -6.38 -5.75 1.26
N TRP A 424 -7.23 -5.14 2.08
CA TRP A 424 -7.29 -5.33 3.52
C TRP A 424 -8.67 -5.84 3.94
N ARG A 425 -8.68 -6.70 4.95
CA ARG A 425 -9.85 -7.08 5.73
C ARG A 425 -9.72 -6.43 7.10
N ILE A 426 -10.71 -5.65 7.53
CA ILE A 426 -10.76 -4.99 8.82
C ILE A 426 -11.92 -5.58 9.60
N THR A 427 -11.61 -6.23 10.72
CA THR A 427 -12.58 -6.96 11.56
C THR A 427 -12.89 -6.24 12.87
N ARG A 428 -12.09 -5.23 13.22
CA ARG A 428 -12.30 -4.39 14.40
C ARG A 428 -11.80 -2.98 14.10
N MET A 429 -12.59 -1.99 14.45
CA MET A 429 -12.18 -0.59 14.45
C MET A 429 -12.93 0.11 15.58
N GLU A 430 -12.26 0.32 16.71
CA GLU A 430 -12.87 0.86 17.92
C GLU A 430 -12.20 2.14 18.36
N LEU A 431 -13.00 3.11 18.77
CA LEU A 431 -12.52 4.35 19.39
C LEU A 431 -12.94 4.39 20.85
N THR A 432 -11.97 4.60 21.74
CA THR A 432 -12.19 4.80 23.17
C THR A 432 -11.76 6.21 23.55
N PRO A 433 -12.68 7.09 23.99
CA PRO A 433 -12.31 8.39 24.56
C PRO A 433 -11.39 8.21 25.78
N THR A 434 -10.41 9.08 25.95
CA THR A 434 -9.51 9.06 27.11
C THR A 434 -9.44 10.44 27.75
N PRO A 435 -9.16 10.51 29.07
CA PRO A 435 -9.07 11.78 29.81
C PRO A 435 -8.08 12.80 29.23
#